data_AF-A0A7C7H4Z7-F1
#
_entry.id   AF-A0A7C7H4Z7-F1
#
_cell.length_a   1.000
_cell.length_b   1.000
_cell.length_c   1.000
_cell.angle_alpha   90.00
_cell.angle_beta   90.00
_cell.angle_gamma   90.00
#
_symmetry.space_group_name_H-M   'P 1'
#
loop_
_entity.id
_entity.type
_entity.pdbx_description
1 polymer ?
#
loop_
_entity_poly.entity_id
_entity_poly.type
_entity_poly.pdbx_seq_one_letter_code
_entity_poly.pdbx_strand_id
1 'polypeptide(L)'
;MDNYNTIAIGKQIWMDANLNVSQFRNGDKIPQVKINEHWKREGDEGRPACCYYDNDPSNGEKYGGLYNWYAVNDPRGLAPLGWHIPSDEEWTQLETFLDIDHAESMMKSAEGWEEGGNGNNESCFNALPAGYRYYYGSTYIGKCGIWWSSTECYEVSAWNRFLNYNKRNLSRGYIFRGKGLSVRCIKD
;
A
#
# COMPACT_ATOMS: atom_id res chain seq x y z
N MET A 1 -0.68 -21.70 -8.07
CA MET A 1 -1.19 -20.39 -8.48
C MET A 1 -1.88 -19.82 -7.26
N ASP A 2 -1.31 -18.77 -6.68
CA ASP A 2 -1.97 -18.08 -5.57
C ASP A 2 -3.25 -17.46 -6.13
N ASN A 3 -4.39 -17.93 -5.64
CA ASN A 3 -5.69 -17.42 -6.04
C ASN A 3 -5.93 -16.15 -5.22
N TYR A 4 -5.53 -15.00 -5.77
CA TYR A 4 -5.91 -13.71 -5.20
C TYR A 4 -7.37 -13.42 -5.53
N ASN A 5 -8.15 -13.08 -4.52
CA ASN A 5 -9.48 -12.56 -4.74
C ASN A 5 -9.38 -11.18 -5.43
N THR A 6 -10.37 -10.89 -6.26
CA THR A 6 -10.31 -9.74 -7.16
C THR A 6 -11.61 -8.96 -7.13
N ILE A 7 -11.50 -7.66 -7.31
CA ILE A 7 -12.63 -6.74 -7.48
C ILE A 7 -12.48 -5.99 -8.80
N ALA A 8 -13.60 -5.73 -9.48
CA ALA A 8 -13.62 -4.90 -10.67
C ALA A 8 -14.04 -3.48 -10.29
N ILE A 9 -13.19 -2.50 -10.58
CA ILE A 9 -13.49 -1.07 -10.40
C ILE A 9 -13.26 -0.40 -11.75
N GLY A 10 -14.36 -0.01 -12.40
CA GLY A 10 -14.33 0.45 -13.78
C GLY A 10 -13.78 -0.61 -14.72
N LYS A 11 -12.67 -0.31 -15.40
CA LYS A 11 -11.99 -1.24 -16.31
C LYS A 11 -10.84 -2.01 -15.65
N GLN A 12 -10.48 -1.65 -14.41
CA GLN A 12 -9.36 -2.25 -13.71
C GLN A 12 -9.83 -3.39 -12.81
N ILE A 13 -9.01 -4.44 -12.74
CA ILE A 13 -9.22 -5.57 -11.83
C ILE A 13 -8.16 -5.47 -10.74
N TRP A 14 -8.59 -5.18 -9.52
CA TRP A 14 -7.73 -4.97 -8.36
C TRP A 14 -7.72 -6.19 -7.45
N MET A 15 -6.62 -6.37 -6.70
CA MET A 15 -6.62 -7.26 -5.53
C MET A 15 -7.54 -6.71 -4.43
N ASP A 16 -8.35 -7.57 -3.83
CA ASP A 16 -9.26 -7.22 -2.73
C ASP A 16 -8.57 -7.06 -1.37
N ALA A 17 -7.31 -7.53 -1.26
CA ALA A 17 -6.44 -7.35 -0.11
C ALA A 17 -5.12 -6.61 -0.45
N ASN A 18 -4.50 -6.04 0.57
CA ASN A 18 -3.12 -5.52 0.46
C ASN A 18 -2.16 -6.69 0.19
N LEU A 19 -1.14 -6.45 -0.64
CA LEU A 19 -0.13 -7.44 -0.96
C LEU A 19 0.59 -7.93 0.31
N ASN A 20 0.82 -9.24 0.39
CA ASN A 20 1.54 -9.87 1.48
C ASN A 20 2.44 -10.99 0.96
N VAL A 21 3.57 -10.60 0.38
CA VAL A 21 4.63 -11.51 -0.10
C VAL A 21 5.93 -11.27 0.66
N SER A 22 6.71 -12.35 0.85
CA SER A 22 8.03 -12.31 1.50
C SER A 22 9.19 -12.54 0.52
N GLN A 23 8.87 -12.76 -0.75
CA GLN A 23 9.82 -13.03 -1.82
C GLN A 23 9.42 -12.24 -3.08
N PHE A 24 10.42 -11.87 -3.87
CA PHE A 24 10.23 -11.36 -5.21
C PHE A 24 9.80 -12.50 -6.15
N ARG A 25 9.36 -12.15 -7.36
CA ARG A 25 8.90 -13.10 -8.39
C ARG A 25 9.99 -14.09 -8.80
N ASN A 26 11.26 -13.72 -8.69
CA ASN A 26 12.40 -14.61 -8.96
C ASN A 26 12.72 -15.58 -7.80
N GLY A 27 12.00 -15.52 -6.68
CA GLY A 27 12.21 -16.36 -5.49
C GLY A 27 13.18 -15.77 -4.45
N ASP A 28 13.84 -14.64 -4.74
CA ASP A 28 14.70 -13.98 -3.77
C ASP A 28 13.89 -13.44 -2.59
N LYS A 29 14.40 -13.61 -1.38
CA LYS A 29 13.75 -13.05 -0.18
C LYS A 29 13.82 -11.53 -0.17
N ILE A 30 12.71 -10.92 0.21
CA ILE A 30 12.67 -9.50 0.56
C ILE A 30 13.16 -9.39 2.01
N PRO A 31 14.17 -8.55 2.32
CA PRO A 31 14.64 -8.37 3.69
C PRO A 31 13.52 -7.88 4.62
N GLN A 32 13.14 -8.71 5.60
CA GLN A 32 12.18 -8.30 6.63
C GLN A 32 12.92 -7.58 7.77
N VAL A 33 12.80 -6.26 7.82
CA VAL A 33 13.63 -5.41 8.70
C VAL A 33 12.84 -4.89 9.89
N LYS A 34 13.17 -5.41 11.09
CA LYS A 34 12.45 -5.09 12.34
C LYS A 34 13.06 -3.94 13.13
N ILE A 35 14.37 -3.77 13.02
CA ILE A 35 15.16 -2.79 13.77
C ILE A 35 15.10 -1.43 13.04
N ASN A 36 14.82 -0.36 13.78
CA ASN A 36 14.61 0.99 13.25
C ASN A 36 15.85 1.51 12.50
N GLU A 37 17.03 1.34 13.10
CA GLU A 37 18.31 1.78 12.55
C GLU A 37 18.60 1.06 11.23
N HIS A 38 18.30 -0.24 11.15
CA HIS A 38 18.44 -1.02 9.93
C HIS A 38 17.43 -0.57 8.87
N TRP A 39 16.17 -0.33 9.25
CA TRP A 39 15.14 0.15 8.32
C TRP A 39 15.58 1.47 7.67
N LYS A 40 16.07 2.41 8.49
CA LYS A 40 16.60 3.68 8.01
C LYS A 40 17.73 3.46 7.02
N ARG A 41 18.70 2.61 7.36
CA ARG A 41 19.84 2.28 6.49
C ARG A 41 19.41 1.71 5.14
N GLU A 42 18.47 0.77 5.11
CA GLU A 42 17.95 0.23 3.84
C GLU A 42 17.32 1.33 2.97
N GLY A 43 16.58 2.25 3.59
CA GLY A 43 16.01 3.40 2.89
C GLY A 43 17.05 4.39 2.35
N ASP A 44 18.09 4.69 3.14
CA ASP A 44 19.16 5.61 2.76
C ASP A 44 20.06 5.01 1.65
N GLU A 45 20.29 3.69 1.68
CA GLU A 45 21.16 2.98 0.74
C GLU A 45 20.40 2.41 -0.46
N GLY A 46 19.12 2.76 -0.62
CA GLY A 46 18.34 2.41 -1.80
C GLY A 46 17.98 0.93 -1.93
N ARG A 47 17.92 0.20 -0.81
CA ARG A 47 17.71 -1.24 -0.79
C ARG A 47 16.28 -1.64 -0.43
N PRO A 48 15.79 -2.76 -0.99
CA PRO A 48 14.45 -3.23 -0.70
C PRO A 48 14.32 -3.73 0.74
N ALA A 49 13.22 -3.37 1.39
CA ALA A 49 12.88 -3.84 2.72
C ALA A 49 11.36 -3.96 2.87
N CYS A 50 10.94 -4.91 3.71
CA CYS A 50 9.57 -5.05 4.15
C CYS A 50 9.47 -5.25 5.66
N CYS A 51 8.29 -4.99 6.22
CA CYS A 51 7.94 -5.37 7.60
C CYS A 51 6.43 -5.54 7.71
N TYR A 52 5.99 -6.02 8.87
CA TYR A 52 4.59 -5.91 9.28
C TYR A 52 4.42 -4.74 10.24
N TYR A 53 3.20 -4.24 10.40
CA TYR A 53 2.93 -3.22 11.41
C TYR A 53 3.35 -3.74 12.80
N ASP A 54 4.08 -2.90 13.56
CA ASP A 54 4.74 -3.26 14.82
C ASP A 54 5.61 -4.54 14.81
N ASN A 55 6.04 -4.98 13.63
CA ASN A 55 6.75 -6.24 13.41
C ASN A 55 5.97 -7.49 13.86
N ASP A 56 4.65 -7.38 13.98
CA ASP A 56 3.75 -8.46 14.39
C ASP A 56 3.18 -9.19 13.15
N PRO A 57 3.43 -10.50 12.99
CA PRO A 57 2.86 -11.30 11.89
C PRO A 57 1.33 -11.27 11.81
N SER A 58 0.61 -11.15 12.93
CA SER A 58 -0.86 -11.06 12.92
C SER A 58 -1.36 -9.80 12.20
N ASN A 59 -0.58 -8.71 12.25
CA ASN A 59 -0.86 -7.53 11.45
C ASN A 59 -0.57 -7.76 9.97
N GLY A 60 0.34 -8.66 9.61
CA GLY A 60 0.57 -9.07 8.23
C GLY A 60 -0.64 -9.81 7.64
N GLU A 61 -1.27 -10.69 8.43
CA GLU A 61 -2.49 -11.40 8.02
C GLU A 61 -3.67 -10.44 7.82
N LYS A 62 -3.81 -9.44 8.70
CA LYS A 62 -4.91 -8.48 8.65
C LYS A 62 -4.70 -7.35 7.64
N TYR A 63 -3.53 -6.72 7.66
CA TYR A 63 -3.26 -5.46 6.93
C TYR A 63 -2.32 -5.64 5.74
N GLY A 64 -1.73 -6.81 5.55
CA GLY A 64 -0.70 -7.05 4.54
C GLY A 64 0.69 -6.53 4.93
N GLY A 65 1.62 -6.64 4.00
CA GLY A 65 3.00 -6.17 4.17
C GLY A 65 3.13 -4.65 3.99
N LEU A 66 4.09 -4.07 4.71
CA LEU A 66 4.58 -2.71 4.47
C LEU A 66 5.91 -2.81 3.73
N TYR A 67 5.97 -2.25 2.52
CA TYR A 67 7.14 -2.32 1.63
C TYR A 67 7.70 -0.94 1.43
N ASN A 68 9.03 -0.81 1.41
CA ASN A 68 9.62 0.42 0.90
C ASN A 68 9.53 0.49 -0.63
N TRP A 69 9.70 1.69 -1.17
CA TRP A 69 9.51 1.89 -2.62
C TRP A 69 10.58 1.18 -3.45
N TYR A 70 11.76 0.93 -2.88
CA TYR A 70 12.82 0.15 -3.52
C TYR A 70 12.41 -1.32 -3.70
N ALA A 71 11.64 -1.90 -2.77
CA ALA A 71 11.01 -3.20 -2.99
C ALA A 71 9.91 -3.12 -4.05
N VAL A 72 9.09 -2.07 -4.04
CA VAL A 72 8.01 -1.84 -5.01
C VAL A 72 8.51 -1.84 -6.45
N ASN A 73 9.61 -1.13 -6.72
CA ASN A 73 10.20 -1.02 -8.07
C ASN A 73 11.44 -1.89 -8.26
N ASP A 74 11.62 -2.94 -7.47
CA ASP A 74 12.75 -3.85 -7.65
C ASP A 74 12.61 -4.62 -8.97
N PRO A 75 13.66 -4.72 -9.81
CA PRO A 75 13.61 -5.43 -11.09
C PRO A 75 13.30 -6.93 -10.96
N ARG A 76 13.46 -7.52 -9.77
CA ARG A 76 13.07 -8.91 -9.49
C ARG A 76 11.55 -9.09 -9.39
N GLY A 77 10.80 -8.00 -9.30
CA GLY A 77 9.34 -7.93 -9.33
C GLY A 77 8.71 -8.27 -7.98
N LEU A 78 8.12 -7.26 -7.33
CA LEU A 78 7.36 -7.46 -6.08
C LEU A 78 5.96 -8.06 -6.33
N ALA A 79 5.27 -7.60 -7.37
CA ALA A 79 3.95 -8.12 -7.70
C ALA A 79 4.03 -9.57 -8.22
N PRO A 80 3.07 -10.45 -7.86
CA PRO A 80 2.98 -11.79 -8.41
C PRO A 80 2.85 -11.81 -9.95
N LEU A 81 3.06 -12.96 -10.58
CA LEU A 81 2.92 -13.09 -12.03
C LEU A 81 1.46 -12.82 -12.47
N GLY A 82 1.28 -12.03 -13.53
CA GLY A 82 -0.04 -11.59 -14.03
C GLY A 82 -0.63 -10.40 -13.26
N TRP A 83 0.19 -9.76 -12.43
CA TRP A 83 -0.14 -8.59 -11.64
C TRP A 83 0.99 -7.56 -11.72
N HIS A 84 0.62 -6.28 -11.62
CA HIS A 84 1.55 -5.17 -11.48
C HIS A 84 1.11 -4.22 -10.36
N ILE A 85 2.04 -3.37 -9.93
CA ILE A 85 1.77 -2.33 -8.94
C ILE A 85 1.28 -1.08 -9.68
N PRO A 86 0.13 -0.51 -9.29
CA PRO A 86 -0.51 0.59 -10.00
C PRO A 86 0.42 1.80 -10.11
N SER A 87 0.47 2.36 -11.30
CA SER A 87 1.04 3.68 -11.57
C SER A 87 0.16 4.79 -11.01
N ASP A 88 0.69 6.00 -10.97
CA ASP A 88 -0.06 7.18 -10.56
C ASP A 88 -1.26 7.46 -11.47
N GLU A 89 -1.11 7.18 -12.77
CA GLU A 89 -2.18 7.30 -13.77
C GLU A 89 -3.29 6.27 -13.52
N GLU A 90 -2.94 5.03 -13.19
CA GLU A 90 -3.93 3.98 -12.88
C GLU A 90 -4.68 4.26 -11.57
N TRP A 91 -4.01 4.84 -10.58
CA TRP A 91 -4.71 5.35 -9.40
C TRP A 91 -5.68 6.48 -9.77
N THR A 92 -5.28 7.41 -10.64
CA THR A 92 -6.16 8.49 -11.11
C THR A 92 -7.36 7.97 -11.90
N GLN A 93 -7.20 6.88 -12.65
CA GLN A 93 -8.33 6.21 -13.31
C GLN A 93 -9.35 5.66 -12.31
N LEU A 94 -8.87 5.00 -11.24
CA LEU A 94 -9.74 4.52 -10.16
C LEU A 94 -10.47 5.69 -9.48
N GLU A 95 -9.75 6.75 -9.14
CA GLU A 95 -10.30 7.96 -8.50
C GLU A 95 -11.38 8.61 -9.34
N THR A 96 -11.13 8.73 -10.64
CA THR A 96 -12.08 9.32 -11.58
C THR A 96 -13.33 8.44 -11.73
N PHE A 97 -13.17 7.12 -11.74
CA PHE A 97 -14.28 6.19 -11.85
C PHE A 97 -15.20 6.22 -10.62
N LEU A 98 -14.62 6.33 -9.43
CA LEU A 98 -15.36 6.34 -8.17
C LEU A 98 -16.00 7.70 -7.83
N ASP A 99 -15.86 8.69 -8.70
CA ASP A 99 -16.11 10.10 -8.40
C ASP A 99 -15.21 10.60 -7.26
N ILE A 100 -14.37 11.59 -7.56
CA ILE A 100 -13.33 12.09 -6.64
C ILE A 100 -13.92 12.57 -5.30
N ASP A 101 -15.16 13.07 -5.32
CA ASP A 101 -15.87 13.57 -4.14
C ASP A 101 -16.40 12.44 -3.22
N HIS A 102 -16.51 11.21 -3.74
CA HIS A 102 -17.04 10.04 -3.04
C HIS A 102 -16.03 8.90 -2.88
N ALA A 103 -14.90 8.94 -3.62
CA ALA A 103 -13.90 7.87 -3.63
C ALA A 103 -13.39 7.50 -2.23
N GLU A 104 -13.28 8.49 -1.32
CA GLU A 104 -12.87 8.24 0.07
C GLU A 104 -13.79 7.27 0.79
N SER A 105 -15.09 7.59 0.87
CA SER A 105 -16.07 6.79 1.61
C SER A 105 -16.31 5.44 0.92
N MET A 106 -16.29 5.42 -0.42
CA MET A 106 -16.45 4.21 -1.23
C MET A 106 -15.29 3.24 -1.09
N MET A 107 -14.07 3.72 -0.84
CA MET A 107 -12.88 2.86 -0.74
C MET A 107 -12.62 2.36 0.67
N LYS A 108 -12.81 3.21 1.69
CA LYS A 108 -12.54 2.83 3.08
C LYS A 108 -13.35 1.60 3.47
N SER A 109 -12.70 0.69 4.19
CA SER A 109 -13.38 -0.43 4.84
C SER A 109 -14.51 0.03 5.76
N ALA A 110 -15.52 -0.83 5.90
CA ALA A 110 -16.67 -0.57 6.79
C ALA A 110 -16.32 -0.61 8.28
N GLU A 111 -15.10 -1.06 8.62
CA GLU A 111 -14.59 -1.18 9.98
C GLU A 111 -13.09 -0.87 10.06
N GLY A 112 -12.61 -0.68 11.29
CA GLY A 112 -11.18 -0.54 11.62
C GLY A 112 -10.66 0.90 11.65
N TRP A 113 -11.41 1.88 11.14
CA TRP A 113 -11.03 3.30 11.21
C TRP A 113 -11.45 3.89 12.56
N GLU A 114 -10.54 4.63 13.18
CA GLU A 114 -10.77 5.29 14.46
C GLU A 114 -11.84 6.41 14.36
N GLU A 115 -12.40 6.78 15.52
CA GLU A 115 -13.35 7.89 15.68
C GLU A 115 -14.55 7.84 14.71
N GLY A 116 -14.97 6.64 14.29
CA GLY A 116 -16.09 6.46 13.36
C GLY A 116 -15.76 6.85 11.92
N GLY A 117 -14.47 6.93 11.57
CA GLY A 117 -13.98 7.30 10.23
C GLY A 117 -14.13 6.24 9.14
N ASN A 118 -15.01 5.23 9.34
CA ASN A 118 -15.23 4.13 8.42
C ASN A 118 -15.93 4.61 7.14
N GLY A 119 -15.69 3.89 6.04
CA GLY A 119 -16.40 4.09 4.79
C GLY A 119 -17.67 3.24 4.68
N ASN A 120 -18.37 3.38 3.55
CA ASN A 120 -19.44 2.46 3.16
C ASN A 120 -18.90 1.27 2.34
N ASN A 121 -17.64 1.34 1.89
CA ASN A 121 -16.96 0.32 1.09
C ASN A 121 -17.74 -0.09 -0.19
N GLU A 122 -18.53 0.80 -0.77
CA GLU A 122 -19.37 0.49 -1.94
C GLU A 122 -18.54 0.09 -3.19
N SER A 123 -17.27 0.52 -3.27
CA SER A 123 -16.35 0.08 -4.33
C SER A 123 -15.80 -1.34 -4.12
N CYS A 124 -16.01 -1.92 -2.94
CA CYS A 124 -15.36 -3.15 -2.48
C CYS A 124 -13.83 -3.11 -2.39
N PHE A 125 -13.20 -1.93 -2.53
CA PHE A 125 -11.76 -1.76 -2.43
C PHE A 125 -11.18 -2.20 -1.08
N ASN A 126 -12.00 -2.08 -0.02
CA ASN A 126 -11.68 -2.51 1.33
C ASN A 126 -10.34 -1.92 1.83
N ALA A 127 -10.20 -0.60 1.72
CA ALA A 127 -9.04 0.12 2.22
C ALA A 127 -9.01 0.08 3.75
N LEU A 128 -8.08 -0.74 4.29
CA LEU A 128 -7.82 -0.84 5.72
C LEU A 128 -6.86 0.26 6.20
N PRO A 129 -7.04 0.79 7.42
CA PRO A 129 -6.14 1.78 8.01
C PRO A 129 -4.90 1.11 8.61
N ALA A 130 -4.04 0.59 7.73
CA ALA A 130 -2.84 -0.17 8.07
C ALA A 130 -1.71 0.67 8.71
N GLY A 131 -1.87 1.99 8.76
CA GLY A 131 -0.77 2.90 9.09
C GLY A 131 0.36 2.77 8.08
N TYR A 132 1.58 3.05 8.54
CA TYR A 132 2.78 2.90 7.72
C TYR A 132 4.03 2.80 8.60
N ARG A 133 5.14 2.45 7.97
CA ARG A 133 6.46 2.33 8.58
C ARG A 133 7.30 3.58 8.30
N TYR A 134 7.69 4.25 9.37
CA TYR A 134 8.67 5.33 9.36
C TYR A 134 10.05 4.84 9.83
N TYR A 135 11.07 5.70 9.79
CA TYR A 135 12.43 5.29 10.18
C TYR A 135 12.56 4.95 11.68
N TYR A 136 11.66 5.45 12.53
CA TYR A 136 11.67 5.23 13.98
C TYR A 136 10.62 4.22 14.45
N GLY A 137 9.82 3.64 13.56
CA GLY A 137 8.68 2.84 14.02
C GLY A 137 7.53 2.77 13.02
N SER A 138 6.63 1.82 13.28
CA SER A 138 5.31 1.81 12.65
C SER A 138 4.40 2.80 13.39
N THR A 139 3.48 3.43 12.68
CA THR A 139 2.64 4.49 13.25
C THR A 139 1.32 4.63 12.49
N TYR A 140 0.32 5.25 13.14
CA TYR A 140 -1.00 5.59 12.57
C TYR A 140 -1.88 4.40 12.13
N ILE A 141 -1.70 3.20 12.70
CA ILE A 141 -2.74 2.15 12.58
C ILE A 141 -4.09 2.68 13.06
N GLY A 142 -5.17 2.29 12.39
CA GLY A 142 -6.52 2.79 12.67
C GLY A 142 -6.78 4.23 12.18
N LYS A 143 -5.73 5.03 11.94
CA LYS A 143 -5.85 6.44 11.57
C LYS A 143 -5.65 6.72 10.08
N CYS A 144 -4.80 5.95 9.41
CA CYS A 144 -4.60 6.11 7.97
C CYS A 144 -4.34 4.80 7.25
N GLY A 145 -4.66 4.80 5.96
CA GLY A 145 -4.18 3.82 4.99
C GLY A 145 -3.40 4.55 3.92
N ILE A 146 -2.23 4.03 3.57
CA ILE A 146 -1.35 4.64 2.57
C ILE A 146 -0.86 3.56 1.62
N TRP A 147 -1.00 3.82 0.31
CA TRP A 147 -0.60 2.89 -0.74
C TRP A 147 0.40 3.51 -1.69
N TRP A 148 1.40 2.73 -2.06
CA TRP A 148 2.36 3.13 -3.08
C TRP A 148 1.73 3.21 -4.47
N SER A 149 2.22 4.18 -5.24
CA SER A 149 2.28 4.11 -6.69
C SER A 149 3.65 3.58 -7.13
N SER A 150 3.71 2.87 -8.24
CA SER A 150 4.97 2.52 -8.91
C SER A 150 5.65 3.73 -9.55
N THR A 151 4.96 4.87 -9.68
CA THR A 151 5.47 6.08 -10.34
C THR A 151 6.32 6.96 -9.40
N GLU A 152 7.53 7.27 -9.83
CA GLU A 152 8.42 8.25 -9.21
C GLU A 152 7.84 9.68 -9.28
N CYS A 153 8.08 10.48 -8.23
CA CYS A 153 7.62 11.87 -8.16
C CYS A 153 8.79 12.86 -8.25
N TYR A 154 9.78 12.70 -7.37
CA TYR A 154 11.03 13.45 -7.34
C TYR A 154 12.17 12.50 -7.01
N GLU A 155 13.42 12.95 -7.11
CA GLU A 155 14.64 12.16 -6.96
C GLU A 155 14.64 11.17 -5.77
N VAL A 156 14.05 11.55 -4.63
CA VAL A 156 14.03 10.72 -3.41
C VAL A 156 12.63 10.31 -2.95
N SER A 157 11.58 10.64 -3.72
CA SER A 157 10.19 10.38 -3.36
C SER A 157 9.39 9.72 -4.49
N ALA A 158 8.25 9.15 -4.14
CA ALA A 158 7.31 8.58 -5.08
C ALA A 158 5.88 8.93 -4.71
N TRP A 159 4.98 8.82 -5.69
CA TRP A 159 3.57 9.09 -5.49
C TRP A 159 2.93 8.03 -4.58
N ASN A 160 1.94 8.46 -3.81
CA ASN A 160 1.12 7.59 -2.97
C ASN A 160 -0.33 8.08 -2.96
N ARG A 161 -1.21 7.18 -2.53
CA ARG A 161 -2.59 7.49 -2.15
C ARG A 161 -2.76 7.35 -0.65
N PHE A 162 -3.47 8.30 -0.06
CA PHE A 162 -3.64 8.44 1.38
C PHE A 162 -5.10 8.67 1.73
N LEU A 163 -5.60 7.85 2.65
CA LEU A 163 -6.90 8.00 3.30
C LEU A 163 -6.67 8.22 4.80
N ASN A 164 -7.43 9.12 5.40
CA ASN A 164 -7.36 9.43 6.83
C ASN A 164 -8.71 9.32 7.50
N TYR A 165 -8.75 8.82 8.74
CA TYR A 165 -9.97 8.62 9.50
C TYR A 165 -10.85 9.89 9.62
N ASN A 166 -10.24 11.08 9.69
CA ASN A 166 -10.97 12.35 9.86
C ASN A 166 -11.07 13.21 8.59
N LYS A 167 -10.64 12.69 7.44
CA LYS A 167 -10.73 13.38 6.14
C LYS A 167 -11.75 12.69 5.25
N ARG A 168 -12.43 13.50 4.44
CA ARG A 168 -13.48 13.07 3.50
C ARG A 168 -13.01 13.06 2.05
N ASN A 169 -11.71 13.00 1.83
CA ASN A 169 -11.12 13.02 0.52
C ASN A 169 -10.00 11.99 0.42
N LEU A 170 -9.96 11.29 -0.71
CA LEU A 170 -8.80 10.50 -1.11
C LEU A 170 -7.72 11.49 -1.55
N SER A 171 -6.56 11.43 -0.92
CA SER A 171 -5.48 12.38 -1.17
C SER A 171 -4.38 11.73 -1.99
N ARG A 172 -3.98 12.41 -3.07
CA ARG A 172 -2.73 12.14 -3.77
C ARG A 172 -1.60 12.93 -3.12
N GLY A 173 -0.53 12.25 -2.75
CA GLY A 173 0.65 12.86 -2.13
C GLY A 173 1.93 12.20 -2.58
N TYR A 174 3.06 12.68 -2.07
CA TYR A 174 4.36 12.04 -2.28
C TYR A 174 5.07 11.84 -0.95
N ILE A 175 5.88 10.80 -0.86
CA ILE A 175 6.62 10.47 0.36
C ILE A 175 7.96 9.83 0.01
N PHE A 176 8.94 9.97 0.91
CA PHE A 176 10.28 9.42 0.71
C PHE A 176 10.25 7.90 0.48
N ARG A 177 11.07 7.44 -0.46
CA ARG A 177 11.11 6.02 -0.89
C ARG A 177 11.48 5.03 0.21
N GLY A 178 12.16 5.50 1.25
CA GLY A 178 12.52 4.70 2.43
C GLY A 178 11.39 4.44 3.43
N LYS A 179 10.17 4.97 3.24
CA LYS A 179 9.00 4.65 4.08
C LYS A 179 8.39 3.32 3.68
N GLY A 180 7.78 2.59 4.59
CA GLY A 180 7.09 1.34 4.28
C GLY A 180 5.60 1.57 4.21
N LEU A 181 4.98 1.38 3.04
CA LEU A 181 3.54 1.57 2.84
C LEU A 181 2.92 0.26 2.35
N SER A 182 1.59 0.19 2.42
CA SER A 182 0.85 -0.90 1.80
C SER A 182 0.97 -0.87 0.28
N VAL A 183 0.77 -2.03 -0.33
CA VAL A 183 0.77 -2.19 -1.79
C VAL A 183 -0.54 -2.86 -2.18
N ARG A 184 -1.13 -2.36 -3.26
CA ARG A 184 -2.23 -3.01 -3.99
C ARG A 184 -1.71 -3.39 -5.37
N CYS A 185 -2.33 -4.37 -6.01
CA CYS A 185 -1.96 -4.76 -7.36
C CYS A 185 -3.18 -4.74 -8.28
N ILE A 186 -2.92 -4.44 -9.55
CA ILE A 186 -3.87 -4.53 -10.65
C ILE A 186 -3.46 -5.73 -11.51
N LYS A 187 -4.44 -6.43 -12.06
CA LYS A 187 -4.23 -7.55 -12.97
C LYS A 187 -3.82 -7.03 -14.35
N ASP A 188 -2.83 -7.68 -14.97
CA ASP A 188 -2.35 -7.36 -16.33
C ASP A 188 -3.42 -7.59 -17.42
#